data_AF-A0A965D0E7-F1
#
_entry.id   AF-A0A965D0E7-F1
#
_cell.length_a   1.000
_cell.length_b   1.000
_cell.length_c   1.000
_cell.angle_alpha   90.00
_cell.angle_beta   90.00
_cell.angle_gamma   90.00
#
_symmetry.space_group_name_H-M   'P 1'
#
loop_
_entity.id
_entity.type
_entity.pdbx_description
1 polymer ?
#
loop_
_entity_poly.entity_id
_entity_poly.type
_entity_poly.pdbx_seq_one_letter_code
_entity_poly.pdbx_strand_id
1 'polypeptide(L)'
;AIPFFTFMGAILERCGLAEDLLDSMGQLFGPVRGGLAYAVIIVGAILGAITGTVAASVIAMGIISLPIMMRYGYNMRLATGVIAASGTITQLIPPSLVLVVLADQLGRSVGDMYAGAIGPSIVQVLLFCAYIAILSILRPTYMPALPPEARTLNGWPLVRKCLWGMVPSIVLIFLVLGTILMGLATPTEGGAMGAVGAIVLAVLHSDQFSTRGKYAAFIALVALVLITALSLLGSATAGLLAVVEKPLFVVFYLSLIAVLLEAVFIVKLRGLIWEASQSTMRISAMVIFILVGSTVFGLVFRGVDGDLWIEHMLTSLPGGVVGFLIFVNLFVFFLAFFLDYFEIAFIIIPLLAPVADKLGIDLIWFGVL
;
A
#
# COMPACT_ATOMS: atom_id res chain seq x y z
N ALA A 1 -9.72 11.09 -0.45
CA ALA A 1 -8.57 10.19 -0.71
C ALA A 1 -8.95 8.70 -0.70
N ILE A 2 -9.61 8.18 0.36
CA ILE A 2 -9.84 6.74 0.58
C ILE A 2 -10.32 5.96 -0.66
N PRO A 3 -11.40 6.36 -1.37
CA PRO A 3 -11.90 5.57 -2.51
C PRO A 3 -10.88 5.43 -3.65
N PHE A 4 -10.05 6.46 -3.89
CA PHE A 4 -9.06 6.42 -4.97
C PHE A 4 -7.93 5.45 -4.66
N PHE A 5 -7.44 5.42 -3.41
CA PHE A 5 -6.40 4.47 -2.99
C PHE A 5 -6.94 3.03 -2.96
N THR A 6 -8.16 2.82 -2.46
CA THR A 6 -8.81 1.50 -2.52
C THR A 6 -8.98 1.01 -3.96
N PHE A 7 -9.38 1.90 -4.87
CA PHE A 7 -9.56 1.56 -6.29
C PHE A 7 -8.25 1.24 -7.00
N MET A 8 -7.23 2.07 -6.79
CA MET A 8 -5.86 1.84 -7.28
C MET A 8 -5.36 0.46 -6.84
N GLY A 9 -5.51 0.17 -5.54
CA GLY A 9 -5.21 -1.12 -4.93
C GLY A 9 -5.90 -2.30 -5.62
N ALA A 10 -7.23 -2.22 -5.70
CA ALA A 10 -8.05 -3.27 -6.27
C ALA A 10 -7.74 -3.57 -7.75
N ILE A 11 -7.36 -2.55 -8.53
CA ILE A 11 -6.93 -2.77 -9.93
C ILE A 11 -5.60 -3.51 -9.99
N LEU A 12 -4.60 -3.05 -9.24
CA LEU A 12 -3.23 -3.58 -9.30
C LEU A 12 -3.13 -5.00 -8.74
N GLU A 13 -3.98 -5.35 -7.79
CA GLU A 13 -4.11 -6.72 -7.30
C GLU A 13 -4.69 -7.66 -8.37
N ARG A 14 -5.74 -7.23 -9.08
CA ARG A 14 -6.47 -8.07 -10.04
C ARG A 14 -5.82 -8.17 -11.41
N CYS A 15 -4.87 -7.29 -11.75
CA CYS A 15 -4.26 -7.29 -13.08
C CYS A 15 -3.25 -8.44 -13.29
N GLY A 16 -3.05 -9.32 -12.31
CA GLY A 16 -2.12 -10.47 -12.40
C GLY A 16 -0.69 -10.13 -12.00
N LEU A 17 -0.42 -8.86 -11.71
CA LEU A 17 0.88 -8.39 -11.26
C LEU A 17 1.37 -9.12 -10.00
N ALA A 18 0.48 -9.38 -9.05
CA ALA A 18 0.82 -10.10 -7.82
C ALA A 18 1.34 -11.52 -8.11
N GLU A 19 0.75 -12.20 -9.09
CA GLU A 19 1.12 -13.57 -9.47
C GLU A 19 2.47 -13.59 -10.19
N ASP A 20 2.68 -12.66 -11.12
CA ASP A 20 3.95 -12.51 -11.83
C ASP A 20 5.10 -12.10 -10.90
N LEU A 21 4.83 -11.22 -9.93
CA LEU A 21 5.79 -10.82 -8.91
C LEU A 21 6.14 -12.01 -8.01
N LEU A 22 5.15 -12.81 -7.60
CA LEU A 22 5.38 -13.99 -6.78
C LEU A 22 6.17 -15.07 -7.52
N ASP A 23 5.84 -15.36 -8.78
CA ASP A 23 6.58 -16.32 -9.60
C ASP A 23 8.03 -15.87 -9.79
N SER A 24 8.23 -14.60 -10.16
CA SER A 24 9.55 -14.04 -10.40
C SER A 24 10.39 -14.00 -9.11
N MET A 25 9.81 -13.59 -7.98
CA MET A 25 10.50 -13.57 -6.68
C MET A 25 10.75 -14.96 -6.11
N GLY A 26 9.81 -15.88 -6.30
CA GLY A 26 9.97 -17.28 -5.90
C GLY A 26 11.12 -17.96 -6.64
N GLN A 27 11.34 -17.60 -7.91
CA GLN A 27 12.50 -18.04 -8.68
C GLN A 27 13.78 -17.33 -8.27
N LEU A 28 13.74 -16.01 -7.98
CA LEU A 28 14.89 -15.22 -7.54
C LEU A 28 15.47 -15.74 -6.21
N PHE A 29 14.61 -16.00 -5.23
CA PHE A 29 15.01 -16.53 -3.93
C PHE A 29 15.02 -18.06 -3.87
N GLY A 30 14.59 -18.74 -4.94
CA GLY A 30 14.48 -20.19 -5.03
C GLY A 30 15.74 -20.98 -4.63
N PRO A 31 16.97 -20.53 -4.93
CA PRO A 31 18.20 -21.22 -4.49
C PRO A 31 18.40 -21.25 -2.97
N VAL A 32 17.80 -20.32 -2.23
CA VAL A 32 18.00 -20.13 -0.80
C VAL A 32 16.94 -20.91 -0.01
N ARG A 33 17.34 -21.51 1.11
CA ARG A 33 16.39 -22.13 2.07
C ARG A 33 15.47 -21.05 2.63
N GLY A 34 14.16 -21.29 2.62
CA GLY A 34 13.17 -20.24 2.91
C GLY A 34 12.88 -19.29 1.77
N GLY A 35 13.41 -19.53 0.56
CA GLY A 35 13.27 -18.65 -0.60
C GLY A 35 11.84 -18.21 -0.90
N LEU A 36 10.88 -19.15 -0.88
CA LEU A 36 9.46 -18.82 -1.11
C LEU A 36 8.87 -17.98 0.03
N ALA A 37 9.31 -18.19 1.28
CA ALA A 37 8.85 -17.38 2.40
C ALA A 37 9.35 -15.94 2.29
N TYR A 38 10.60 -15.72 1.87
CA TYR A 38 11.10 -14.37 1.55
C TYR A 38 10.32 -13.73 0.40
N ALA A 39 10.03 -14.50 -0.66
CA ALA A 39 9.24 -14.02 -1.78
C ALA A 39 7.84 -13.55 -1.32
N VAL A 40 7.16 -14.33 -0.47
CA VAL A 40 5.84 -13.93 0.08
C VAL A 40 5.93 -12.67 0.94
N ILE A 41 6.96 -12.52 1.77
CA ILE A 41 7.15 -11.31 2.60
C ILE A 41 7.39 -10.08 1.72
N ILE A 42 8.30 -10.17 0.75
CA ILE A 42 8.68 -9.03 -0.10
C ILE A 42 7.56 -8.65 -1.06
N VAL A 43 6.93 -9.65 -1.71
CA VAL A 43 5.79 -9.41 -2.60
C VAL A 43 4.60 -8.90 -1.81
N GLY A 44 4.33 -9.45 -0.62
CA GLY A 44 3.29 -8.96 0.27
C GLY A 44 3.53 -7.53 0.75
N ALA A 45 4.78 -7.14 1.01
CA ALA A 45 5.15 -5.77 1.35
C ALA A 45 4.87 -4.80 0.19
N ILE A 46 5.29 -5.16 -1.03
CA ILE A 46 5.10 -4.31 -2.22
C ILE A 46 3.63 -4.23 -2.61
N LEU A 47 2.95 -5.37 -2.69
CA LEU A 47 1.54 -5.43 -3.04
C LEU A 47 0.69 -4.74 -1.97
N GLY A 48 1.08 -4.92 -0.70
CA GLY A 48 0.42 -4.30 0.44
C GLY A 48 0.49 -2.79 0.47
N ALA A 49 1.65 -2.23 0.11
CA ALA A 49 1.83 -0.79 -0.05
C ALA A 49 0.87 -0.18 -1.09
N ILE A 50 0.36 -1.00 -2.02
CA ILE A 50 -0.54 -0.58 -3.09
C ILE A 50 -2.00 -0.79 -2.69
N THR A 51 -2.32 -1.95 -2.11
CA THR A 51 -3.70 -2.37 -1.85
C THR A 51 -4.29 -1.80 -0.57
N GLY A 52 -3.47 -1.58 0.47
CA GLY A 52 -3.90 -1.09 1.77
C GLY A 52 -4.99 -1.95 2.45
N THR A 53 -5.19 -3.19 2.00
CA THR A 53 -6.25 -4.10 2.49
C THR A 53 -5.64 -5.44 2.90
N VAL A 54 -5.68 -5.72 4.21
CA VAL A 54 -5.13 -6.96 4.78
C VAL A 54 -5.87 -8.19 4.28
N ALA A 55 -7.20 -8.19 4.37
CA ALA A 55 -8.02 -9.36 4.05
C ALA A 55 -7.85 -9.79 2.59
N ALA A 56 -7.90 -8.85 1.64
CA ALA A 56 -7.75 -9.15 0.22
C ALA A 56 -6.36 -9.73 -0.08
N SER A 57 -5.31 -9.07 0.41
CA SER A 57 -3.93 -9.50 0.22
C SER A 57 -3.65 -10.88 0.81
N VAL A 58 -4.18 -11.19 2.01
CA VAL A 58 -4.04 -12.52 2.63
C VAL A 58 -4.79 -13.59 1.84
N ILE A 59 -5.99 -13.29 1.33
CA ILE A 59 -6.77 -14.23 0.52
C ILE A 59 -6.04 -14.50 -0.81
N ALA A 60 -5.59 -13.45 -1.50
CA ALA A 60 -4.87 -13.57 -2.76
C ALA A 60 -3.56 -14.36 -2.57
N MET A 61 -2.74 -13.97 -1.59
CA MET A 61 -1.51 -14.70 -1.26
C MET A 61 -1.79 -16.12 -0.77
N GLY A 62 -2.85 -16.34 -0.01
CA GLY A 62 -3.28 -17.68 0.42
C GLY A 62 -3.63 -18.58 -0.77
N ILE A 63 -4.39 -18.08 -1.73
CA ILE A 63 -4.81 -18.84 -2.91
C ILE A 63 -3.61 -19.14 -3.83
N ILE A 64 -2.71 -18.17 -4.02
CA ILE A 64 -1.60 -18.30 -4.97
C ILE A 64 -0.40 -19.01 -4.33
N SER A 65 0.06 -18.56 -3.16
CA SER A 65 1.33 -18.99 -2.58
C SER A 65 1.24 -20.27 -1.74
N LEU A 66 0.13 -20.52 -1.03
CA LEU A 66 0.01 -21.68 -0.14
C LEU A 66 0.12 -23.01 -0.91
N PRO A 67 -0.58 -23.21 -2.05
CA PRO A 67 -0.46 -24.46 -2.81
C PRO A 67 0.97 -24.68 -3.32
N ILE A 68 1.65 -23.61 -3.74
CA ILE A 68 3.03 -23.65 -4.22
C ILE A 68 3.99 -24.05 -3.08
N MET A 69 3.86 -23.43 -1.91
CA MET A 69 4.66 -23.76 -0.73
C MET A 69 4.46 -25.22 -0.30
N MET A 70 3.22 -25.72 -0.30
CA MET A 70 2.92 -27.11 0.02
C MET A 70 3.49 -28.08 -1.01
N ARG A 71 3.42 -27.74 -2.31
CA ARG A 71 4.01 -28.54 -3.40
C ARG A 71 5.52 -28.73 -3.23
N TYR A 72 6.21 -27.72 -2.72
CA TYR A 72 7.65 -27.77 -2.46
C TYR A 72 8.02 -28.22 -1.04
N GLY A 73 7.07 -28.72 -0.25
CA GLY A 73 7.35 -29.34 1.05
C GLY A 73 7.57 -28.36 2.21
N TYR A 74 7.04 -27.14 2.14
CA TYR A 74 7.05 -26.23 3.30
C TYR A 74 6.13 -26.74 4.40
N ASN A 75 6.49 -26.45 5.65
CA ASN A 75 5.63 -26.73 6.79
C ASN A 75 4.39 -25.84 6.76
N MET A 76 3.19 -26.45 6.88
CA MET A 76 1.91 -25.73 6.87
C MET A 76 1.86 -24.56 7.85
N ARG A 77 2.32 -24.76 9.10
CA ARG A 77 2.23 -23.72 10.16
C ARG A 77 3.09 -22.50 9.82
N LEU A 78 4.26 -22.76 9.24
CA LEU A 78 5.15 -21.71 8.77
C LEU A 78 4.53 -20.99 7.56
N ALA A 79 4.05 -21.74 6.57
CA ALA A 79 3.47 -21.16 5.35
C ALA A 79 2.27 -20.27 5.68
N THR A 80 1.32 -20.75 6.48
CA THR A 80 0.16 -19.96 6.91
C THR A 80 0.57 -18.76 7.76
N GLY A 81 1.56 -18.91 8.63
CA GLY A 81 2.07 -17.82 9.45
C GLY A 81 2.72 -16.71 8.62
N VAL A 82 3.51 -17.07 7.61
CA VAL A 82 4.16 -16.10 6.71
C VAL A 82 3.15 -15.37 5.84
N ILE A 83 2.14 -16.07 5.32
CA ILE A 83 1.07 -15.46 4.52
C ILE A 83 0.22 -14.50 5.38
N ALA A 84 -0.10 -14.89 6.62
CA ALA A 84 -0.82 -14.01 7.54
C ALA A 84 0.03 -12.77 7.89
N ALA A 85 1.31 -12.96 8.20
CA ALA A 85 2.24 -11.88 8.52
C ALA A 85 2.43 -10.91 7.34
N SER A 86 2.59 -11.42 6.11
CA SER A 86 2.73 -10.58 4.91
C SER A 86 1.52 -9.69 4.67
N GLY A 87 0.32 -10.18 5.01
CA GLY A 87 -0.90 -9.38 5.00
C GLY A 87 -0.91 -8.21 5.97
N THR A 88 -0.36 -8.38 7.17
CA THR A 88 -0.33 -7.30 8.18
C THR A 88 0.64 -6.17 7.83
N ILE A 89 1.70 -6.47 7.07
CA ILE A 89 2.66 -5.46 6.59
C ILE A 89 1.97 -4.37 5.75
N THR A 90 0.89 -4.75 5.04
CA THR A 90 0.16 -3.89 4.11
C THR A 90 -0.39 -2.60 4.77
N GLN A 91 -0.60 -2.61 6.08
CA GLN A 91 -1.16 -1.46 6.80
C GLN A 91 -0.13 -0.38 7.12
N LEU A 92 1.16 -0.73 7.21
CA LEU A 92 2.19 0.21 7.68
C LEU A 92 3.04 0.79 6.54
N ILE A 93 3.16 0.11 5.40
CA ILE A 93 3.99 0.60 4.28
C ILE A 93 3.24 1.68 3.48
N PRO A 94 3.81 2.89 3.32
CA PRO A 94 3.23 3.92 2.46
C PRO A 94 3.25 3.55 0.97
N PRO A 95 2.22 3.94 0.18
CA PRO A 95 1.01 4.68 0.55
C PRO A 95 -0.07 3.79 1.18
N SER A 96 -0.25 3.87 2.50
CA SER A 96 -1.24 3.09 3.23
C SER A 96 -2.51 3.87 3.50
N LEU A 97 -3.65 3.25 3.18
CA LEU A 97 -4.98 3.77 3.52
C LEU A 97 -5.12 3.99 5.03
N VAL A 98 -4.59 3.08 5.85
CA VAL A 98 -4.65 3.17 7.32
C VAL A 98 -3.99 4.46 7.81
N LEU A 99 -2.81 4.78 7.30
CA LEU A 99 -2.09 6.00 7.66
C LEU A 99 -2.79 7.27 7.19
N VAL A 100 -3.50 7.23 6.05
CA VAL A 100 -4.33 8.35 5.58
C VAL A 100 -5.47 8.62 6.56
N VAL A 101 -6.13 7.56 7.05
CA VAL A 101 -7.24 7.68 8.01
C VAL A 101 -6.71 8.18 9.36
N LEU A 102 -5.60 7.63 9.85
CA LEU A 102 -5.01 8.08 11.11
C LEU A 102 -4.57 9.54 11.06
N ALA A 103 -3.96 9.98 9.96
CA ALA A 103 -3.60 11.37 9.75
C ALA A 103 -4.83 12.30 9.80
N ASP A 104 -5.93 11.90 9.17
CA ASP A 104 -7.20 12.63 9.20
C ASP A 104 -7.78 12.71 10.62
N GLN A 105 -7.83 11.59 11.34
CA GLN A 105 -8.37 11.51 12.71
C GLN A 105 -7.50 12.25 13.73
N LEU A 106 -6.19 12.30 13.54
CA LEU A 106 -5.25 13.01 14.40
C LEU A 106 -5.04 14.47 13.99
N GLY A 107 -5.66 14.92 12.89
CA GLY A 107 -5.51 16.29 12.38
C GLY A 107 -4.09 16.62 11.94
N ARG A 108 -3.34 15.63 11.43
CA ARG A 108 -1.95 15.77 10.98
C ARG A 108 -1.82 15.58 9.47
N SER A 109 -0.68 16.01 8.92
CA SER A 109 -0.38 15.81 7.50
C SER A 109 -0.21 14.32 7.17
N VAL A 110 -0.86 13.87 6.09
CA VAL A 110 -0.66 12.51 5.56
C VAL A 110 0.80 12.28 5.16
N GLY A 111 1.47 13.31 4.64
CA GLY A 111 2.89 13.23 4.27
C GLY A 111 3.78 12.95 5.48
N ASP A 112 3.54 13.64 6.60
CA ASP A 112 4.32 13.45 7.83
C ASP A 112 4.05 12.07 8.44
N MET A 113 2.79 11.61 8.39
CA MET A 113 2.40 10.26 8.83
C MET A 113 3.09 9.17 8.00
N TYR A 114 3.15 9.35 6.67
CA TYR A 114 3.92 8.46 5.80
C TYR A 114 5.41 8.49 6.12
N ALA A 115 6.00 9.67 6.31
CA ALA A 115 7.41 9.79 6.66
C ALA A 115 7.74 9.09 7.99
N GLY A 116 6.87 9.23 9.00
CA GLY A 116 6.98 8.56 10.29
C GLY A 116 6.90 7.03 10.19
N ALA A 117 6.08 6.50 9.27
CA ALA A 117 5.87 5.07 9.11
C ALA A 117 6.97 4.34 8.28
N ILE A 118 7.77 5.05 7.49
CA ILE A 118 8.84 4.43 6.67
C ILE A 118 9.84 3.66 7.53
N GLY A 119 10.31 4.24 8.63
CA GLY A 119 11.25 3.58 9.53
C GLY A 119 10.69 2.28 10.12
N PRO A 120 9.56 2.34 10.84
CA PRO A 120 8.89 1.17 11.42
C PRO A 120 8.53 0.10 10.38
N SER A 121 8.09 0.48 9.19
CA SER A 121 7.74 -0.48 8.13
C SER A 121 8.94 -1.26 7.59
N ILE A 122 10.09 -0.60 7.39
CA ILE A 122 11.35 -1.27 7.01
C ILE A 122 11.79 -2.21 8.14
N VAL A 123 11.73 -1.76 9.39
CA VAL A 123 12.07 -2.59 10.55
C VAL A 123 11.19 -3.83 10.61
N GLN A 124 9.87 -3.69 10.40
CA GLN A 124 8.95 -4.82 10.40
C GLN A 124 9.28 -5.85 9.30
N VAL A 125 9.53 -5.40 8.07
CA VAL A 125 9.94 -6.30 6.97
C VAL A 125 11.25 -7.01 7.31
N LEU A 126 12.23 -6.28 7.84
CA LEU A 126 13.51 -6.86 8.26
C LEU A 126 13.36 -7.87 9.39
N LEU A 127 12.47 -7.63 10.36
CA LEU A 127 12.18 -8.56 11.45
C LEU A 127 11.58 -9.87 10.92
N PHE A 128 10.67 -9.80 9.94
CA PHE A 128 10.10 -11.00 9.33
C PHE A 128 11.13 -11.76 8.49
N CYS A 129 11.95 -11.05 7.72
CA CYS A 129 13.07 -11.65 7.00
C CYS A 129 14.08 -12.30 7.98
N ALA A 130 14.41 -11.64 9.08
CA ALA A 130 15.31 -12.18 10.11
C ALA A 130 14.72 -13.43 10.77
N TYR A 131 13.41 -13.44 11.05
CA TYR A 131 12.73 -14.62 11.57
C TYR A 131 12.85 -15.83 10.63
N ILE A 132 12.65 -15.62 9.32
CA ILE A 132 12.86 -16.67 8.32
C ILE A 132 14.33 -17.08 8.24
N ALA A 133 15.28 -16.13 8.31
CA ALA A 133 16.70 -16.42 8.28
C ALA A 133 17.12 -17.31 9.45
N ILE A 134 16.71 -16.94 10.68
CA ILE A 134 16.96 -17.71 11.89
C ILE A 134 16.35 -19.12 11.76
N LEU A 135 15.09 -19.21 11.33
CA LEU A 135 14.40 -20.49 11.23
C LEU A 135 14.95 -21.36 10.07
N SER A 136 15.51 -20.76 9.02
CA SER A 136 16.17 -21.50 7.93
C SER A 136 17.44 -22.22 8.39
N ILE A 137 18.10 -21.69 9.43
CA ILE A 137 19.27 -22.29 10.08
C ILE A 137 18.83 -23.32 11.12
N LEU A 138 17.85 -22.98 11.97
CA LEU A 138 17.41 -23.84 13.07
C LEU A 138 16.56 -25.04 12.62
N ARG A 139 15.72 -24.87 11.59
CA ARG A 139 14.83 -25.91 11.07
C ARG A 139 14.83 -25.93 9.53
N PRO A 140 15.94 -26.36 8.90
CA PRO A 140 16.08 -26.37 7.43
C PRO A 140 14.98 -27.19 6.73
N THR A 141 14.51 -28.28 7.36
CA THR A 141 13.49 -29.18 6.82
C THR A 141 12.12 -28.52 6.68
N TYR A 142 11.84 -27.44 7.41
CA TYR A 142 10.53 -26.77 7.37
C TYR A 142 10.36 -25.85 6.15
N MET A 143 11.46 -25.48 5.51
CA MET A 143 11.50 -24.52 4.41
C MET A 143 12.59 -24.86 3.39
N PRO A 144 12.47 -26.01 2.70
CA PRO A 144 13.46 -26.43 1.72
C PRO A 144 13.61 -25.41 0.59
N ALA A 145 14.80 -25.38 -0.01
CA ALA A 145 15.07 -24.59 -1.21
C ALA A 145 14.35 -25.19 -2.43
N LEU A 146 14.05 -24.38 -3.44
CA LEU A 146 13.42 -24.86 -4.67
C LEU A 146 14.34 -25.87 -5.38
N PRO A 147 13.83 -27.03 -5.81
CA PRO A 147 14.63 -28.00 -6.57
C PRO A 147 15.10 -27.39 -7.91
N PRO A 148 16.30 -27.74 -8.41
CA PRO A 148 16.83 -27.19 -9.67
C PRO A 148 15.89 -27.34 -10.87
N GLU A 149 15.09 -28.40 -10.90
CA GLU A 149 14.12 -28.71 -11.96
C GLU A 149 12.95 -27.72 -12.00
N ALA A 150 12.65 -27.07 -10.87
CA ALA A 150 11.60 -26.05 -10.76
C ALA A 150 12.11 -24.63 -11.07
N ARG A 151 13.42 -24.45 -11.29
CA ARG A 151 14.04 -23.15 -11.58
C ARG A 151 14.04 -22.92 -13.09
N THR A 152 12.92 -22.42 -13.60
CA THR A 152 12.69 -22.25 -15.04
C THR A 152 13.48 -21.09 -15.65
N LEU A 153 13.72 -20.01 -14.91
CA LEU A 153 14.52 -18.87 -15.34
C LEU A 153 15.80 -18.76 -14.52
N ASN A 154 16.93 -18.49 -15.18
CA ASN A 154 18.23 -18.29 -14.53
C ASN A 154 18.91 -17.02 -15.09
N GLY A 155 19.63 -16.28 -14.24
CA GLY A 155 20.47 -15.14 -14.65
C GLY A 155 19.70 -13.89 -15.09
N TRP A 156 20.16 -13.24 -16.16
CA TRP A 156 19.62 -11.96 -16.65
C TRP A 156 18.13 -12.00 -17.07
N PRO A 157 17.62 -13.06 -17.74
CA PRO A 157 16.19 -13.19 -18.02
C PRO A 157 15.30 -13.17 -16.78
N LEU A 158 15.74 -13.78 -15.67
CA LEU A 158 15.01 -13.79 -14.41
C LEU A 158 14.97 -12.39 -13.78
N VAL A 159 16.15 -11.74 -13.69
CA VAL A 159 16.25 -10.38 -13.16
C VAL A 159 15.44 -9.40 -14.00
N ARG A 160 15.47 -9.53 -15.33
CA ARG A 160 14.67 -8.73 -16.25
C ARG A 160 13.17 -8.95 -16.02
N LYS A 161 12.71 -10.20 -15.85
CA LYS A 161 11.30 -10.50 -15.55
C LYS A 161 10.88 -9.89 -14.21
N CYS A 162 11.70 -10.04 -13.17
CA CYS A 162 11.46 -9.42 -11.85
C CYS A 162 11.35 -7.90 -11.95
N LEU A 163 12.32 -7.26 -12.62
CA LEU A 163 12.35 -5.81 -12.78
C LEU A 163 11.14 -5.32 -13.59
N TRP A 164 10.78 -5.98 -14.68
CA TRP A 164 9.61 -5.58 -15.46
C TRP A 164 8.28 -5.76 -14.71
N GLY A 165 8.19 -6.72 -13.79
CA GLY A 165 7.04 -6.86 -12.90
C GLY A 165 7.00 -5.77 -11.82
N MET A 166 8.13 -5.45 -11.19
CA MET A 166 8.16 -4.53 -10.04
C MET A 166 8.22 -3.05 -10.41
N VAL A 167 9.07 -2.71 -11.37
CA VAL A 167 9.45 -1.32 -11.68
C VAL A 167 8.23 -0.46 -12.00
N PRO A 168 7.26 -0.89 -12.83
CA PRO A 168 6.11 -0.04 -13.14
C PRO A 168 5.29 0.34 -11.90
N SER A 169 5.09 -0.60 -10.98
CA SER A 169 4.34 -0.38 -9.74
C SER A 169 5.13 0.42 -8.72
N ILE A 170 6.43 0.15 -8.59
CA ILE A 170 7.33 0.96 -7.76
C ILE A 170 7.37 2.41 -8.25
N VAL A 171 7.46 2.63 -9.56
CA VAL A 171 7.42 3.97 -10.16
C VAL A 171 6.10 4.66 -9.83
N LEU A 172 4.97 3.96 -9.93
CA LEU A 172 3.67 4.52 -9.57
C LEU A 172 3.58 4.86 -8.08
N ILE A 173 4.06 3.98 -7.20
CA ILE A 173 4.15 4.22 -5.75
C ILE A 173 4.97 5.47 -5.47
N PHE A 174 6.19 5.57 -6.02
CA PHE A 174 7.06 6.72 -5.80
C PHE A 174 6.53 8.01 -6.42
N LEU A 175 5.79 7.92 -7.53
CA LEU A 175 5.13 9.07 -8.12
C LEU A 175 4.04 9.62 -7.20
N VAL A 176 3.18 8.75 -6.66
CA VAL A 176 2.10 9.15 -5.73
C VAL A 176 2.67 9.60 -4.39
N LEU A 177 3.55 8.79 -3.80
CA LEU A 177 4.16 9.08 -2.51
C LEU A 177 5.07 10.31 -2.58
N GLY A 178 5.90 10.43 -3.62
CA GLY A 178 6.81 11.55 -3.82
C GLY A 178 6.08 12.88 -3.99
N THR A 179 4.97 12.90 -4.74
CA THR A 179 4.16 14.13 -4.88
C THR A 179 3.46 14.53 -3.57
N ILE A 180 3.05 13.57 -2.73
CA ILE A 180 2.47 13.84 -1.41
C ILE A 180 3.55 14.31 -0.42
N LEU A 181 4.71 13.64 -0.35
CA LEU A 181 5.80 13.97 0.57
C LEU A 181 6.46 15.32 0.25
N MET A 182 6.54 15.69 -1.04
CA MET A 182 7.04 16.99 -1.46
C MET A 182 6.00 18.12 -1.32
N GLY A 183 4.77 17.80 -0.89
CA GLY A 183 3.68 18.78 -0.76
C GLY A 183 3.17 19.31 -2.10
N LEU A 184 3.48 18.65 -3.22
CA LEU A 184 3.07 19.04 -4.57
C LEU A 184 1.62 18.65 -4.87
N ALA A 185 1.14 17.58 -4.24
CA ALA A 185 -0.22 17.08 -4.41
C ALA A 185 -0.84 16.76 -3.04
N THR A 186 -2.12 17.08 -2.89
CA THR A 186 -2.90 16.59 -1.75
C THR A 186 -3.09 15.07 -1.85
N PRO A 187 -3.38 14.36 -0.74
CA PRO A 187 -3.65 12.92 -0.78
C PRO A 187 -4.78 12.53 -1.74
N THR A 188 -5.76 13.41 -1.95
CA THR A 188 -6.84 13.17 -2.91
C THR A 188 -6.37 13.27 -4.36
N GLU A 189 -5.52 14.25 -4.68
CA GLU A 189 -4.91 14.39 -6.01
C GLU A 189 -3.91 13.25 -6.29
N GLY A 190 -3.04 12.93 -5.32
CA GLY A 190 -2.13 11.80 -5.37
C GLY A 190 -2.86 10.48 -5.59
N GLY A 191 -3.95 10.24 -4.85
CA GLY A 191 -4.81 9.07 -5.03
C GLY A 191 -5.45 9.01 -6.42
N ALA A 192 -5.96 10.13 -6.94
CA ALA A 192 -6.55 10.19 -8.28
C ALA A 192 -5.52 9.90 -9.38
N MET A 193 -4.31 10.46 -9.26
CA MET A 193 -3.18 10.13 -10.15
C MET A 193 -2.82 8.65 -10.06
N GLY A 194 -2.79 8.09 -8.84
CA GLY A 194 -2.57 6.67 -8.60
C GLY A 194 -3.60 5.77 -9.27
N ALA A 195 -4.89 6.11 -9.15
CA ALA A 195 -5.99 5.39 -9.80
C ALA A 195 -5.88 5.39 -11.33
N VAL A 196 -5.57 6.55 -11.94
CA VAL A 196 -5.33 6.65 -13.38
C VAL A 196 -4.10 5.84 -13.78
N GLY A 197 -3.01 5.95 -13.02
CA GLY A 197 -1.79 5.18 -13.24
C GLY A 197 -2.02 3.67 -13.15
N ALA A 198 -2.84 3.20 -12.21
CA ALA A 198 -3.21 1.79 -12.08
C ALA A 198 -3.97 1.28 -13.31
N ILE A 199 -4.92 2.06 -13.84
CA ILE A 199 -5.60 1.73 -15.10
C ILE A 199 -4.59 1.64 -16.25
N VAL A 200 -3.71 2.64 -16.38
CA VAL A 200 -2.68 2.66 -17.42
C VAL A 200 -1.76 1.43 -17.31
N LEU A 201 -1.29 1.09 -16.11
CA LEU A 201 -0.48 -0.11 -15.88
C LEU A 201 -1.23 -1.39 -16.24
N ALA A 202 -2.50 -1.49 -15.88
CA ALA A 202 -3.33 -2.65 -16.21
C ALA A 202 -3.58 -2.77 -17.74
N VAL A 203 -3.69 -1.65 -18.46
CA VAL A 203 -3.74 -1.63 -19.94
C VAL A 203 -2.41 -2.11 -20.52
N LEU A 204 -1.29 -1.56 -20.05
CA LEU A 204 0.05 -1.91 -20.53
C LEU A 204 0.42 -3.38 -20.30
N HIS A 205 -0.08 -3.96 -19.22
CA HIS A 205 0.10 -5.37 -18.87
C HIS A 205 -0.82 -6.30 -19.67
N SER A 206 -1.87 -5.79 -20.31
CA SER A 206 -2.81 -6.65 -21.03
C SER A 206 -2.24 -7.18 -22.36
N ASP A 207 -2.40 -8.47 -22.63
CA ASP A 207 -1.94 -9.11 -23.87
C ASP A 207 -2.65 -8.58 -25.13
N GLN A 208 -3.84 -7.99 -24.97
CA GLN A 208 -4.69 -7.48 -26.04
C GLN A 208 -4.40 -6.01 -26.41
N PHE A 209 -3.30 -5.45 -25.89
CA PHE A 209 -2.97 -4.04 -26.10
C PHE A 209 -2.58 -3.75 -27.56
N SER A 210 -3.30 -2.82 -28.19
CA SER A 210 -3.15 -2.47 -29.60
C SER A 210 -1.81 -1.81 -29.88
N THR A 211 -1.30 -1.99 -31.10
CA THR A 211 -0.08 -1.29 -31.56
C THR A 211 -0.25 0.23 -31.49
N ARG A 212 -1.46 0.75 -31.76
CA ARG A 212 -1.75 2.20 -31.65
C ARG A 212 -1.69 2.67 -30.19
N GLY A 213 -2.17 1.85 -29.26
CA GLY A 213 -2.05 2.09 -27.82
C GLY A 213 -0.61 2.13 -27.34
N LYS A 214 0.22 1.20 -27.82
CA LYS A 214 1.65 1.17 -27.51
C LYS A 214 2.33 2.47 -27.93
N TYR A 215 2.01 2.99 -29.11
CA TYR A 215 2.50 4.29 -29.55
C TYR A 215 1.96 5.44 -28.70
N ALA A 216 0.66 5.43 -28.36
CA ALA A 216 0.07 6.46 -27.50
C ALA A 216 0.71 6.49 -26.10
N ALA A 217 0.92 5.33 -25.48
CA ALA A 217 1.59 5.21 -24.19
C ALA A 217 3.07 5.64 -24.26
N PHE A 218 3.76 5.31 -25.36
CA PHE A 218 5.13 5.77 -25.58
C PHE A 218 5.19 7.30 -25.72
N ILE A 219 4.26 7.90 -26.48
CA ILE A 219 4.15 9.36 -26.61
C ILE A 219 3.85 10.01 -25.26
N ALA A 220 2.94 9.43 -24.46
CA ALA A 220 2.64 9.91 -23.12
C ALA A 220 3.88 9.87 -22.21
N LEU A 221 4.64 8.79 -22.24
CA LEU A 221 5.88 8.65 -21.46
C LEU A 221 6.94 9.68 -21.90
N VAL A 222 7.15 9.84 -23.20
CA VAL A 222 8.12 10.80 -23.75
C VAL A 222 7.70 12.23 -23.41
N ALA A 223 6.42 12.56 -23.56
CA ALA A 223 5.90 13.88 -23.19
C ALA A 223 6.09 14.14 -21.69
N LEU A 224 5.81 13.16 -20.82
CA LEU A 224 6.03 13.27 -19.39
C LEU A 224 7.51 13.53 -19.05
N VAL A 225 8.43 12.73 -19.60
CA VAL A 225 9.87 12.90 -19.37
C VAL A 225 10.36 14.27 -19.84
N LEU A 226 9.88 14.74 -21.00
CA LEU A 226 10.22 16.05 -21.53
C LEU A 226 9.65 17.17 -20.65
N ILE A 227 8.42 17.05 -20.15
CA ILE A 227 7.84 18.01 -19.19
C ILE A 227 8.73 18.07 -17.95
N THR A 228 9.02 16.92 -17.33
CA THR A 228 9.83 16.87 -16.11
C THR A 228 11.24 17.43 -16.34
N ALA A 229 11.87 17.11 -17.46
CA ALA A 229 13.17 17.67 -17.83
C ALA A 229 13.12 19.18 -18.03
N LEU A 230 12.11 19.70 -18.73
CA LEU A 230 11.91 21.15 -18.90
C LEU A 230 11.66 21.84 -17.55
N SER A 231 10.82 21.28 -16.69
CA SER A 231 10.51 21.86 -15.38
C SER A 231 11.74 21.86 -14.45
N LEU A 232 12.61 20.84 -14.54
CA LEU A 232 13.89 20.79 -13.81
C LEU A 232 14.92 21.81 -14.32
N LEU A 233 14.96 22.07 -15.64
CA LEU A 233 15.76 23.16 -16.22
C LEU A 233 15.13 24.56 -15.97
N GLY A 234 13.83 24.60 -15.65
CA GLY A 234 13.02 25.81 -15.54
C GLY A 234 13.32 26.72 -14.36
N SER A 235 14.15 26.31 -13.40
CA SER A 235 14.55 27.18 -12.27
C SER A 235 15.47 28.33 -12.68
N ALA A 236 16.02 28.34 -13.90
CA ALA A 236 16.97 29.35 -14.37
C ALA A 236 16.51 30.18 -15.59
N THR A 237 15.44 29.81 -16.30
CA THR A 237 15.05 30.47 -17.56
C THR A 237 13.52 30.48 -17.79
N ALA A 238 12.83 31.44 -17.17
CA ALA A 238 11.37 31.44 -16.97
C ALA A 238 10.49 31.83 -18.20
N GLY A 239 11.06 32.21 -19.35
CA GLY A 239 10.29 32.80 -20.46
C GLY A 239 9.99 31.86 -21.64
N LEU A 240 11.04 31.40 -22.33
CA LEU A 240 10.91 30.68 -23.60
C LEU A 240 10.47 29.21 -23.40
N LEU A 241 10.92 28.57 -22.32
CA LEU A 241 10.59 27.18 -22.00
C LEU A 241 9.10 27.00 -21.65
N ALA A 242 8.48 28.01 -21.04
CA ALA A 242 7.04 27.98 -20.70
C ALA A 242 6.13 27.93 -21.94
N VAL A 243 6.60 28.43 -23.09
CA VAL A 243 5.86 28.37 -24.37
C VAL A 243 5.87 26.96 -24.95
N VAL A 244 6.93 26.19 -24.70
CA VAL A 244 7.07 24.79 -25.15
C VAL A 244 6.39 23.81 -24.18
N GLU A 245 6.38 24.14 -22.89
CA GLU A 245 5.82 23.29 -21.83
C GLU A 245 4.29 23.13 -21.96
N LYS A 246 3.55 24.19 -22.26
CA LYS A 246 2.08 24.16 -22.42
C LYS A 246 1.57 23.20 -23.52
N PRO A 247 2.05 23.27 -24.78
CA PRO A 247 1.61 22.32 -25.81
C PRO A 247 2.03 20.87 -25.48
N LEU A 248 3.14 20.69 -24.78
CA LEU A 248 3.59 19.36 -24.34
C LEU A 248 2.64 18.74 -23.31
N PHE A 249 2.10 19.53 -22.38
CA PHE A 249 1.01 19.10 -21.49
C PHE A 249 -0.23 18.67 -22.28
N VAL A 250 -0.61 19.40 -23.33
CA VAL A 250 -1.76 19.02 -24.17
C VAL A 250 -1.52 17.68 -24.86
N VAL A 251 -0.32 17.46 -25.41
CA VAL A 251 0.06 16.17 -26.01
C VAL A 251 0.03 15.04 -24.97
N PHE A 252 0.53 15.30 -23.77
CA PHE A 252 0.46 14.34 -22.66
C PHE A 252 -0.98 13.99 -22.30
N TYR A 253 -1.87 14.97 -22.11
CA TYR A 253 -3.26 14.70 -21.77
C TYR A 253 -4.01 13.96 -22.88
N LEU A 254 -3.81 14.35 -24.15
CA LEU A 254 -4.45 13.66 -25.28
C LEU A 254 -3.98 12.22 -25.43
N SER A 255 -2.68 11.97 -25.25
CA SER A 255 -2.13 10.61 -25.30
C SER A 255 -2.57 9.76 -24.11
N LEU A 256 -2.66 10.35 -22.91
CA LEU A 256 -3.21 9.69 -21.72
C LEU A 256 -4.69 9.31 -21.92
N ILE A 257 -5.50 10.22 -22.44
CA ILE A 257 -6.91 9.95 -22.78
C ILE A 257 -7.00 8.83 -23.82
N ALA A 258 -6.15 8.80 -24.83
CA ALA A 258 -6.14 7.74 -25.82
C ALA A 258 -5.85 6.35 -25.19
N VAL A 259 -4.89 6.27 -24.26
CA VAL A 259 -4.59 5.03 -23.51
C VAL A 259 -5.78 4.62 -22.63
N LEU A 260 -6.43 5.58 -21.96
CA LEU A 260 -7.60 5.30 -21.13
C LEU A 260 -8.81 4.87 -21.95
N LEU A 261 -9.03 5.45 -23.13
CA LEU A 261 -10.07 5.00 -24.05
C LEU A 261 -9.81 3.57 -24.52
N GLU A 262 -8.55 3.20 -24.72
CA GLU A 262 -8.19 1.83 -25.06
C GLU A 262 -8.56 0.82 -23.97
N ALA A 263 -8.47 1.24 -22.71
CA ALA A 263 -8.93 0.44 -21.57
C ALA A 263 -10.40 0.00 -21.71
N VAL A 264 -11.25 0.84 -22.32
CA VAL A 264 -12.68 0.58 -22.52
C VAL A 264 -12.92 -0.54 -23.54
N PHE A 265 -12.03 -0.67 -24.53
CA PHE A 265 -12.15 -1.67 -25.59
C PHE A 265 -11.64 -3.06 -25.16
N ILE A 266 -10.85 -3.15 -24.08
CA ILE A 266 -10.33 -4.43 -23.57
C ILE A 266 -11.38 -5.08 -22.66
N VAL A 267 -12.03 -6.14 -23.15
CA VAL A 267 -13.14 -6.82 -22.45
C VAL A 267 -12.74 -7.34 -21.06
N LYS A 268 -11.57 -7.97 -20.94
CA LYS A 268 -11.05 -8.49 -19.66
C LYS A 268 -10.84 -7.35 -18.64
N LEU A 269 -10.34 -6.21 -19.10
CA LEU A 269 -10.05 -5.07 -18.26
C LEU A 269 -11.31 -4.35 -17.79
N ARG A 270 -12.34 -4.27 -18.66
CA ARG A 270 -13.66 -3.74 -18.27
C ARG A 270 -14.27 -4.53 -17.12
N GLY A 271 -14.21 -5.87 -17.16
CA GLY A 271 -14.67 -6.72 -16.06
C GLY A 271 -13.93 -6.42 -14.76
N LEU A 272 -12.60 -6.34 -14.84
CA LEU A 272 -11.73 -6.02 -13.71
C LEU A 272 -12.03 -4.63 -13.11
N ILE A 273 -12.16 -3.59 -13.93
CA ILE A 273 -12.48 -2.23 -13.49
C ILE A 273 -13.86 -2.18 -12.81
N TRP A 274 -14.84 -2.91 -13.33
CA TRP A 274 -16.16 -2.98 -12.75
C TRP A 274 -16.14 -3.64 -11.36
N GLU A 275 -15.45 -4.78 -11.24
CA GLU A 275 -15.25 -5.46 -9.95
C GLU A 275 -14.48 -4.60 -8.95
N ALA A 276 -13.41 -3.94 -9.39
CA ALA A 276 -12.62 -3.01 -8.57
C ALA A 276 -13.49 -1.84 -8.09
N SER A 277 -14.34 -1.29 -8.96
CA SER A 277 -15.30 -0.23 -8.63
C SER A 277 -16.33 -0.70 -7.59
N GLN A 278 -16.91 -1.89 -7.76
CA GLN A 278 -17.86 -2.46 -6.81
C GLN A 278 -17.23 -2.73 -5.44
N SER A 279 -16.02 -3.29 -5.42
CA SER A 279 -15.27 -3.52 -4.19
C SER A 279 -14.96 -2.20 -3.46
N THR A 280 -14.50 -1.20 -4.22
CA THR A 280 -14.21 0.14 -3.70
C THR A 280 -15.46 0.79 -3.13
N MET A 281 -16.59 0.71 -3.84
CA MET A 281 -17.87 1.27 -3.40
C MET A 281 -18.34 0.62 -2.10
N ARG A 282 -18.20 -0.70 -1.96
CA ARG A 282 -18.57 -1.41 -0.74
C ARG A 282 -17.72 -0.99 0.46
N ILE A 283 -16.39 -0.96 0.31
CA ILE A 283 -15.48 -0.53 1.38
C ILE A 283 -15.76 0.93 1.75
N SER A 284 -15.91 1.81 0.75
CA SER A 284 -16.19 3.23 0.98
C SER A 284 -17.53 3.44 1.69
N ALA A 285 -18.57 2.68 1.33
CA ALA A 285 -19.87 2.76 1.99
C ALA A 285 -19.80 2.31 3.46
N MET A 286 -19.06 1.23 3.77
CA MET A 286 -18.82 0.80 5.15
C MET A 286 -18.10 1.89 5.95
N VAL A 287 -17.03 2.46 5.40
CA VAL A 287 -16.27 3.54 6.03
C VAL A 287 -17.14 4.77 6.30
N ILE A 288 -17.96 5.18 5.34
CA ILE A 288 -18.88 6.32 5.52
C ILE A 288 -19.88 6.04 6.64
N PHE A 289 -20.42 4.82 6.73
CA PHE A 289 -21.36 4.48 7.79
C PHE A 289 -20.69 4.49 9.18
N ILE A 290 -19.46 3.99 9.28
CA ILE A 290 -18.65 4.06 10.50
C ILE A 290 -18.33 5.50 10.87
N LEU A 291 -18.03 6.37 9.89
CA LEU A 291 -17.77 7.79 10.11
C LEU A 291 -19.03 8.49 10.65
N VAL A 292 -20.21 8.17 10.12
CA VAL A 292 -21.48 8.70 10.66
C VAL A 292 -21.71 8.21 12.09
N GLY A 293 -21.52 6.92 12.37
CA GLY A 293 -21.70 6.36 13.72
C GLY A 293 -20.72 6.94 14.74
N SER A 294 -19.44 7.05 14.38
CA SER A 294 -18.38 7.61 15.22
C SER A 294 -18.55 9.10 15.48
N THR A 295 -18.99 9.88 14.48
CA THR A 295 -19.28 11.31 14.70
C THR A 295 -20.46 11.51 15.65
N VAL A 296 -21.54 10.72 15.51
CA VAL A 296 -22.66 10.74 16.46
C VAL A 296 -22.20 10.33 17.86
N PHE A 297 -21.47 9.22 17.98
CA PHE A 297 -20.91 8.76 19.25
C PHE A 297 -20.02 9.82 19.88
N GLY A 298 -19.07 10.38 19.12
CA GLY A 298 -18.12 11.39 19.59
C GLY A 298 -18.80 12.69 19.99
N LEU A 299 -19.90 13.08 19.35
CA LEU A 299 -20.71 14.25 19.74
C LEU A 299 -21.49 14.00 21.03
N VAL A 300 -22.15 12.84 21.15
CA VAL A 300 -22.89 12.46 22.37
C VAL A 300 -21.94 12.29 23.55
N PHE A 301 -20.81 11.64 23.32
CA PHE A 301 -19.77 11.40 24.32
C PHE A 301 -19.18 12.71 24.86
N ARG A 302 -18.85 13.67 23.98
CA ARG A 302 -18.47 15.03 24.40
C ARG A 302 -19.62 15.79 25.05
N GLY A 303 -20.86 15.56 24.62
CA GLY A 303 -22.05 16.17 25.22
C GLY A 303 -22.33 15.74 26.66
N VAL A 304 -21.74 14.62 27.12
CA VAL A 304 -21.82 14.13 28.51
C VAL A 304 -20.49 14.27 29.26
N ASP A 305 -19.57 15.12 28.78
CA ASP A 305 -18.24 15.35 29.36
C ASP A 305 -17.39 14.06 29.45
N GLY A 306 -17.62 13.10 28.56
CA GLY A 306 -16.90 11.82 28.57
C GLY A 306 -15.41 11.98 28.32
N ASP A 307 -15.00 12.98 27.55
CA ASP A 307 -13.61 13.32 27.26
C ASP A 307 -12.86 13.72 28.53
N LEU A 308 -13.51 14.48 29.43
CA LEU A 308 -12.93 14.84 30.73
C LEU A 308 -12.84 13.65 31.69
N TRP A 309 -13.79 12.71 31.62
CA TRP A 309 -13.77 11.50 32.44
C TRP A 309 -12.62 10.59 32.05
N ILE A 310 -12.47 10.32 30.75
CA ILE A 310 -11.38 9.47 30.25
C ILE A 310 -10.03 10.15 30.42
N GLU A 311 -9.95 11.47 30.27
CA GLU A 311 -8.74 12.22 30.60
C GLU A 311 -8.31 11.99 32.05
N HIS A 312 -9.20 12.17 33.03
CA HIS A 312 -8.86 11.95 34.44
C HIS A 312 -8.43 10.50 34.71
N MET A 313 -9.12 9.53 34.10
CA MET A 313 -8.77 8.12 34.27
C MET A 313 -7.41 7.78 33.67
N LEU A 314 -7.06 8.34 32.50
CA LEU A 314 -5.82 8.01 31.80
C LEU A 314 -4.62 8.81 32.32
N THR A 315 -4.81 10.06 32.75
CA THR A 315 -3.74 10.88 33.35
C THR A 315 -3.40 10.46 34.78
N SER A 316 -4.32 9.79 35.48
CA SER A 316 -4.06 9.21 36.81
C SER A 316 -3.35 7.85 36.77
N LEU A 317 -3.08 7.31 35.57
CA LEU A 317 -2.31 6.08 35.44
C LEU A 317 -0.86 6.26 35.93
N PRO A 318 -0.34 5.32 36.73
CA PRO A 318 1.05 5.36 37.16
C PRO A 318 1.98 5.18 35.95
N GLY A 319 3.02 6.02 35.86
CA GLY A 319 4.04 5.93 34.81
C GLY A 319 4.02 7.02 33.74
N GLY A 320 3.16 8.04 33.86
CA GLY A 320 3.16 9.22 32.98
C GLY A 320 3.01 8.83 31.50
N VAL A 321 3.84 9.42 30.64
CA VAL A 321 3.83 9.16 29.18
C VAL A 321 4.01 7.69 28.85
N VAL A 322 4.94 6.99 29.51
CA VAL A 322 5.25 5.58 29.21
C VAL A 322 4.12 4.67 29.68
N GLY A 323 3.55 4.93 30.87
CA GLY A 323 2.40 4.19 31.38
C GLY A 323 1.17 4.31 30.47
N PHE A 324 0.91 5.53 29.97
CA PHE A 324 -0.14 5.80 28.99
C PHE A 324 0.08 5.03 27.69
N LEU A 325 1.29 5.10 27.10
CA LEU A 325 1.58 4.41 25.83
C LEU A 325 1.45 2.89 25.94
N ILE A 326 1.93 2.28 27.03
CA ILE A 326 1.78 0.84 27.27
C ILE A 326 0.30 0.47 27.39
N PHE A 327 -0.48 1.24 28.16
CA PHE A 327 -1.90 0.99 28.31
C PHE A 327 -2.63 1.08 26.97
N VAL A 328 -2.39 2.15 26.20
CA VAL A 328 -3.03 2.35 24.89
C VAL A 328 -2.67 1.23 23.92
N ASN A 329 -1.39 0.87 23.83
CA ASN A 329 -0.94 -0.22 22.95
C ASN A 329 -1.62 -1.55 23.29
N LEU A 330 -1.68 -1.90 24.59
CA LEU A 330 -2.36 -3.12 25.02
C LEU A 330 -3.87 -3.04 24.77
N PHE A 331 -4.49 -1.90 25.08
CA PHE A 331 -5.91 -1.70 24.89
C PHE A 331 -6.32 -1.82 23.42
N VAL A 332 -5.60 -1.15 22.52
CA VAL A 332 -5.81 -1.23 21.07
C VAL A 332 -5.53 -2.64 20.56
N PHE A 333 -4.47 -3.31 21.05
CA PHE A 333 -4.18 -4.70 20.71
C PHE A 333 -5.34 -5.65 21.08
N PHE A 334 -5.92 -5.51 22.27
CA PHE A 334 -7.08 -6.31 22.68
C PHE A 334 -8.33 -5.99 21.85
N LEU A 335 -8.52 -4.71 21.50
CA LEU A 335 -9.67 -4.28 20.73
C LEU A 335 -9.60 -4.76 19.27
N ALA A 336 -8.39 -4.84 18.70
CA ALA A 336 -8.13 -5.31 17.34
C ALA A 336 -8.51 -6.79 17.11
N PHE A 337 -8.78 -7.57 18.17
CA PHE A 337 -9.38 -8.90 18.01
C PHE A 337 -10.86 -8.86 17.61
N PHE A 338 -11.56 -7.75 17.91
CA PHE A 338 -13.01 -7.63 17.75
C PHE A 338 -13.40 -6.55 16.74
N LEU A 339 -12.62 -5.48 16.64
CA LEU A 339 -12.87 -4.35 15.77
C LEU A 339 -11.84 -4.28 14.64
N ASP A 340 -12.29 -3.87 13.46
CA ASP A 340 -11.42 -3.56 12.35
C ASP A 340 -10.78 -2.16 12.56
N TYR A 341 -9.71 -1.87 11.81
CA TYR A 341 -8.89 -0.68 12.05
C TYR A 341 -9.66 0.62 11.83
N PHE A 342 -10.65 0.63 10.92
CA PHE A 342 -11.46 1.82 10.67
C PHE A 342 -12.26 2.20 11.91
N GLU A 343 -12.87 1.22 12.58
CA GLU A 343 -13.63 1.42 13.80
C GLU A 343 -12.73 1.92 14.93
N ILE A 344 -11.53 1.34 15.06
CA ILE A 344 -10.54 1.81 16.04
C ILE A 344 -10.16 3.26 15.72
N ALA A 345 -9.83 3.57 14.46
CA ALA A 345 -9.42 4.89 14.05
C ALA A 345 -10.51 5.94 14.25
N PHE A 346 -11.78 5.62 13.96
CA PHE A 346 -12.87 6.59 14.07
C PHE A 346 -13.49 6.69 15.47
N ILE A 347 -13.45 5.63 16.28
CA ILE A 347 -14.08 5.62 17.61
C ILE A 347 -13.06 5.91 18.71
N ILE A 348 -11.90 5.24 18.66
CA ILE A 348 -10.94 5.20 19.78
C ILE A 348 -9.91 6.31 19.66
N ILE A 349 -9.41 6.60 18.46
CA ILE A 349 -8.38 7.64 18.30
C ILE A 349 -8.89 9.02 18.72
N PRO A 350 -10.10 9.48 18.36
CA PRO A 350 -10.61 10.77 18.82
C PRO A 350 -10.75 10.86 20.35
N LEU A 351 -10.87 9.71 21.02
CA LEU A 351 -10.92 9.62 22.47
C LEU A 351 -9.53 9.71 23.12
N LEU A 352 -8.53 9.08 22.51
CA LEU A 352 -7.17 9.03 23.05
C LEU A 352 -6.31 10.24 22.65
N ALA A 353 -6.55 10.80 21.46
CA ALA A 353 -5.73 11.88 20.90
C ALA A 353 -5.65 13.14 21.78
N PRO A 354 -6.75 13.63 22.40
CA PRO A 354 -6.67 14.78 23.30
C PRO A 354 -5.79 14.53 24.53
N VAL A 355 -5.81 13.30 25.04
CA VAL A 355 -4.99 12.90 26.20
C VAL A 355 -3.51 12.80 25.79
N ALA A 356 -3.22 12.22 24.62
CA ALA A 356 -1.87 12.14 24.07
C ALA A 356 -1.25 13.54 23.85
N ASP A 357 -2.03 14.48 23.29
CA ASP A 357 -1.59 15.86 23.03
C ASP A 357 -1.28 16.60 24.34
N LYS A 358 -2.13 16.45 25.38
CA LYS A 358 -1.88 17.02 26.72
C LYS A 358 -0.65 16.44 27.42
N LEU A 359 -0.34 15.16 27.20
CA LEU A 359 0.88 14.52 27.70
C LEU A 359 2.13 14.93 26.91
N GLY A 360 1.99 15.76 25.87
CA GLY A 360 3.10 16.23 25.03
C GLY A 360 3.64 15.15 24.09
N ILE A 361 2.82 14.14 23.78
CA ILE A 361 3.19 13.07 22.85
C ILE A 361 3.00 13.58 21.43
N ASP A 362 4.02 13.38 20.59
CA ASP A 362 3.90 13.69 19.17
C ASP A 362 2.82 12.80 18.53
N LEU A 363 1.79 13.42 17.97
CA LEU A 363 0.63 12.71 17.44
C LEU A 363 0.97 11.86 16.21
N ILE A 364 2.05 12.15 15.48
CA ILE A 364 2.48 11.32 14.35
C ILE A 364 3.03 10.01 14.90
N TRP A 365 3.94 10.08 15.87
CA TRP A 365 4.47 8.88 16.52
C TRP A 365 3.38 8.12 17.29
N PHE A 366 2.44 8.81 17.93
CA PHE A 366 1.29 8.18 18.57
C PHE A 366 0.39 7.44 17.57
N GLY A 367 0.22 7.96 16.35
CA GLY A 367 -0.52 7.26 15.30
C GLY A 367 0.22 6.07 14.71
N VAL A 368 1.56 6.12 14.69
CA VAL A 368 2.41 5.05 14.13
C VAL A 368 2.63 3.90 15.13
N LEU A 369 2.68 4.21 16.44
CA LEU A 369 2.78 3.24 17.54
C LEU A 369 1.42 2.58 17.80
#